data_AF-G2WRV4-F1
#
_entry.id   AF-G2WRV4-F1
#
_cell.length_a   1.000
_cell.length_b   1.000
_cell.length_c   1.000
_cell.angle_alpha   90.00
_cell.angle_beta   90.00
_cell.angle_gamma   90.00
#
_symmetry.space_group_name_H-M   'P 1'
#
loop_
_entity.id
_entity.type
_entity.pdbx_description
1 polymer ?
#
loop_
_entity_poly.entity_id
_entity_poly.type
_entity_poly.pdbx_seq_one_letter_code
_entity_poly.pdbx_strand_id
1 'polypeptide(L)'
;MCYPATRTSSAPQQPAADRLPEESDRLHLALDPRIHWPLRWTEEWYDAKMAEIRARGGRKAQFGRAAQRRRDLRRQAEARMRADKAALALGQPLRRHPPAPWTHSRPVDFGDVAESELPDYVKANPSWLRACEWMRSNRAQVVHMAQQKMRRKAAGETIQNLLGQGREPVAPGAVTNGRAASPNGRA
;
A
#
# COMPACT_ATOMS: atom_id res chain seq x y z
N MET A 1 -70.65 -9.53 3.77
CA MET A 1 -69.97 -9.91 5.02
C MET A 1 -68.48 -9.66 4.82
N CYS A 2 -67.90 -8.71 5.54
CA CYS A 2 -66.48 -8.36 5.45
C CYS A 2 -65.79 -8.88 6.72
N TYR A 3 -64.73 -9.67 6.56
CA TYR A 3 -63.86 -10.10 7.67
C TYR A 3 -62.72 -9.07 7.86
N PRO A 4 -62.27 -8.81 9.11
CA PRO A 4 -61.25 -7.81 9.37
C PRO A 4 -59.84 -8.32 9.01
N ALA A 5 -59.04 -7.44 8.43
CA ALA A 5 -57.61 -7.64 8.20
C ALA A 5 -56.85 -7.62 9.55
N THR A 6 -56.06 -8.67 9.81
CA THR A 6 -55.10 -8.69 10.91
C THR A 6 -53.91 -7.79 10.56
N ARG A 7 -53.64 -6.79 11.40
CA ARG A 7 -52.38 -6.02 11.35
C ARG A 7 -51.24 -6.93 11.81
N THR A 8 -50.37 -7.31 10.88
CA THR A 8 -49.04 -7.81 11.21
C THR A 8 -48.25 -6.68 11.86
N SER A 9 -48.13 -6.72 13.19
CA SER A 9 -47.26 -5.85 13.97
C SER A 9 -45.81 -6.20 13.63
N SER A 10 -45.14 -5.37 12.83
CA SER A 10 -43.70 -5.46 12.61
C SER A 10 -42.98 -4.89 13.82
N ALA A 11 -42.61 -5.76 14.77
CA ALA A 11 -41.68 -5.39 15.83
C ALA A 11 -40.32 -4.96 15.21
N PRO A 12 -39.68 -3.91 15.73
CA PRO A 12 -38.39 -3.45 15.21
C PRO A 12 -37.32 -4.52 15.45
N GLN A 13 -36.72 -5.03 14.38
CA GLN A 13 -35.51 -5.85 14.48
C GLN A 13 -34.38 -4.97 15.01
N GLN A 14 -33.87 -5.30 16.19
CA GLN A 14 -32.68 -4.65 16.73
C GLN A 14 -31.48 -4.91 15.80
N PRO A 15 -30.56 -3.94 15.65
CA PRO A 15 -29.37 -4.11 14.83
C PRO A 15 -28.51 -5.26 15.36
N ALA A 16 -28.02 -6.10 14.45
CA ALA A 16 -27.29 -7.34 14.73
C ALA A 16 -25.98 -7.17 15.54
N ALA A 17 -25.55 -5.94 15.85
CA ALA A 17 -24.29 -5.65 16.51
C ALA A 17 -24.29 -5.90 18.03
N ASP A 18 -25.46 -5.94 18.68
CA ASP A 18 -25.57 -6.09 20.14
C ASP A 18 -25.95 -7.51 20.60
N ARG A 19 -26.09 -8.48 19.67
CA ARG A 19 -26.30 -9.88 20.05
C ARG A 19 -24.96 -10.49 20.47
N LEU A 20 -24.86 -10.92 21.73
CA LEU A 20 -23.80 -11.85 22.13
C LEU A 20 -23.89 -13.08 21.22
N PRO A 21 -22.76 -13.58 20.69
CA PRO A 21 -22.78 -14.77 19.84
C PRO A 21 -23.44 -15.91 20.63
N GLU A 22 -24.56 -16.41 20.12
CA GLU A 22 -25.17 -17.64 20.60
C GLU A 22 -24.12 -18.77 20.52
N GLU A 23 -24.20 -19.81 21.34
CA GLU A 23 -23.21 -20.92 21.29
C GLU A 23 -23.09 -21.53 19.87
N SER A 24 -24.17 -21.44 19.08
CA SER A 24 -24.21 -21.84 17.66
C SER A 24 -23.36 -20.97 16.73
N ASP A 25 -23.00 -19.74 17.10
CA ASP A 25 -22.15 -18.83 16.31
C ASP A 25 -20.66 -18.96 16.65
N ARG A 26 -20.31 -19.79 17.65
CA ARG A 26 -18.91 -20.04 18.01
C ARG A 26 -18.31 -21.07 17.05
N LEU A 27 -17.37 -20.62 16.23
CA LEU A 27 -16.54 -21.50 15.42
C LEU A 27 -15.57 -22.28 16.32
N HIS A 28 -15.95 -23.50 16.71
CA HIS A 28 -15.09 -24.42 17.43
C HIS A 28 -14.08 -25.05 16.45
N LEU A 29 -12.84 -24.56 16.48
CA LEU A 29 -11.74 -25.23 15.81
C LEU A 29 -11.34 -26.46 16.61
N ALA A 30 -11.28 -27.62 15.95
CA ALA A 30 -10.73 -28.83 16.53
C ALA A 30 -9.21 -28.67 16.68
N LEU A 31 -8.77 -27.99 17.73
CA LEU A 31 -7.37 -27.83 18.07
C LEU A 31 -6.94 -29.04 18.89
N ASP A 32 -6.08 -29.89 18.33
CA ASP A 32 -5.38 -30.90 19.12
C ASP A 32 -4.34 -30.20 20.03
N PRO A 33 -4.52 -30.20 21.35
CA PRO A 33 -3.59 -29.54 22.26
C PRO A 33 -2.19 -30.15 22.17
N ARG A 34 -2.02 -31.40 21.71
CA ARG A 34 -0.69 -32.01 21.55
C ARG A 34 0.14 -31.37 20.43
N ILE A 35 -0.52 -30.79 19.43
CA ILE A 35 0.12 -30.17 18.27
C ILE A 35 0.25 -28.66 18.46
N HIS A 36 -0.75 -28.03 19.07
CA HIS A 36 -0.85 -26.58 19.16
C HIS A 36 -0.29 -25.99 20.45
N TRP A 37 -0.09 -26.80 21.48
CA TRP A 37 0.52 -26.31 22.72
C TRP A 37 2.03 -26.15 22.56
N PRO A 38 2.65 -25.11 23.16
CA PRO A 38 4.09 -24.99 23.20
C PRO A 38 4.67 -26.21 23.92
N LEU A 39 5.35 -27.08 23.16
CA LEU A 39 6.13 -28.15 23.74
C LEU A 39 7.28 -27.55 24.55
N ARG A 40 7.53 -28.10 25.74
CA ARG A 40 8.72 -27.74 26.53
C ARG A 40 9.92 -28.45 25.89
N TRP A 41 10.56 -27.78 24.94
CA TRP A 41 11.81 -28.27 24.38
C TRP A 41 12.95 -28.17 25.39
N THR A 42 13.88 -29.12 25.31
CA THR A 42 15.12 -29.07 26.09
C THR A 42 16.04 -27.98 25.56
N GLU A 43 16.92 -27.49 26.43
CA GLU A 43 17.93 -26.49 26.06
C GLU A 43 18.88 -27.02 24.96
N GLU A 44 19.24 -28.31 25.03
CA GLU A 44 20.02 -29.01 24.00
C GLU A 44 19.34 -29.00 22.62
N TRP A 45 18.02 -29.21 22.57
CA TRP A 45 17.27 -29.14 21.31
C TRP A 45 17.28 -27.72 20.75
N TYR A 46 17.12 -26.72 21.62
CA TYR A 46 17.16 -25.32 21.22
C TYR A 46 18.52 -24.95 20.64
N ASP A 47 19.61 -25.35 21.30
CA ASP A 47 20.97 -25.08 20.85
C ASP A 47 21.29 -25.77 19.52
N ALA A 48 20.90 -27.04 19.37
CA ALA A 48 21.01 -27.76 18.10
C ALA A 48 20.21 -27.09 16.98
N LYS A 49 18.99 -26.61 17.28
CA LYS A 49 18.15 -25.90 16.32
C LYS A 49 18.74 -24.55 15.92
N MET A 50 19.29 -23.81 16.88
CA MET A 50 19.94 -22.53 16.63
C MET A 50 21.23 -22.72 15.82
N ALA A 51 22.01 -23.75 16.10
CA ALA A 51 23.16 -24.14 15.29
C ALA A 51 22.74 -24.49 13.85
N GLU A 52 21.67 -25.26 13.67
CA GLU A 52 21.08 -25.59 12.36
C GLU A 52 20.61 -24.33 11.60
N ILE A 53 19.92 -23.41 12.26
CA ILE A 53 19.44 -22.15 11.65
C ILE A 53 20.61 -21.27 11.22
N ARG A 54 21.65 -21.16 12.06
CA ARG A 54 22.87 -20.41 11.75
C ARG A 54 23.64 -21.05 10.59
N ALA A 55 23.81 -22.37 10.61
CA ALA A 55 24.52 -23.15 9.58
C ALA A 55 23.80 -23.12 8.23
N ARG A 56 22.45 -23.16 8.23
CA ARG A 56 21.66 -23.06 7.00
C ARG A 56 21.86 -21.74 6.26
N GLY A 57 22.17 -20.66 6.99
CA GLY A 57 22.45 -19.36 6.43
C GLY A 57 21.30 -18.73 5.60
N GLY A 58 21.45 -17.44 5.31
CA GLY A 58 21.00 -16.80 4.07
C GLY A 58 19.52 -16.79 3.63
N ARG A 59 18.56 -17.43 4.30
CA ARG A 59 17.15 -17.49 3.83
C ARG A 59 16.53 -16.09 3.62
N LYS A 60 17.04 -15.08 4.34
CA LYS A 60 16.67 -13.67 4.19
C LYS A 60 17.82 -12.75 3.74
N ALA A 61 18.96 -13.28 3.32
CA ALA A 61 20.09 -12.44 2.86
C ALA A 61 19.75 -11.65 1.58
N GLN A 62 18.80 -12.15 0.79
CA GLN A 62 18.29 -11.47 -0.41
C GLN A 62 17.04 -10.62 -0.12
N PHE A 63 16.52 -10.66 1.11
CA PHE A 63 15.38 -9.84 1.49
C PHE A 63 15.76 -8.37 1.39
N GLY A 64 14.94 -7.59 0.68
CA GLY A 64 15.21 -6.17 0.44
C GLY A 64 16.15 -5.86 -0.72
N ARG A 65 16.97 -6.80 -1.22
CA ARG A 65 17.86 -6.55 -2.36
C ARG A 65 17.12 -6.16 -3.63
N ALA A 66 15.95 -6.76 -3.89
CA ALA A 66 15.10 -6.37 -5.02
C ALA A 66 14.56 -4.94 -4.88
N ALA A 67 14.23 -4.50 -3.66
CA ALA A 67 13.79 -3.13 -3.40
C ALA A 67 14.96 -2.14 -3.52
N GLN A 68 16.13 -2.51 -3.01
CA GLN A 68 17.37 -1.73 -3.15
C GLN A 68 17.74 -1.55 -4.62
N ARG A 69 17.78 -2.64 -5.40
CA ARG A 69 18.06 -2.61 -6.84
C ARG A 69 17.09 -1.70 -7.59
N ARG A 70 15.78 -1.76 -7.29
CA ARG A 70 14.79 -0.84 -7.89
C ARG A 70 15.07 0.62 -7.54
N ARG A 71 15.47 0.91 -6.30
CA ARG A 71 15.85 2.27 -5.87
C ARG A 71 17.11 2.76 -6.60
N ASP A 72 18.11 1.90 -6.75
CA ASP A 72 19.36 2.24 -7.42
C ASP A 72 19.14 2.50 -8.91
N LEU A 73 18.36 1.66 -9.59
CA LEU A 73 17.96 1.87 -10.98
C LEU A 73 17.21 3.20 -11.17
N ARG A 74 16.28 3.54 -10.25
CA ARG A 74 15.58 4.83 -10.28
C ARG A 74 16.55 6.00 -10.12
N ARG A 75 17.48 5.94 -9.15
CA ARG A 75 18.50 6.99 -8.94
C ARG A 75 19.38 7.18 -10.16
N GLN A 76 19.80 6.08 -10.80
CA GLN A 76 20.60 6.15 -12.04
C GLN A 76 19.80 6.80 -13.18
N ALA A 77 18.53 6.45 -13.35
CA ALA A 77 17.67 7.05 -14.37
C ALA A 77 17.46 8.56 -14.11
N GLU A 78 17.19 8.96 -12.87
CA GLU A 78 17.04 10.37 -12.49
C GLU A 78 18.34 11.16 -12.72
N ALA A 79 19.49 10.61 -12.35
CA ALA A 79 20.79 11.22 -12.58
C ALA A 79 21.07 11.43 -14.08
N ARG A 80 20.71 10.44 -14.91
CA ARG A 80 20.82 10.54 -16.38
C ARG A 80 19.93 11.65 -16.93
N MET A 81 18.65 11.67 -16.57
CA MET A 81 17.72 12.73 -16.98
C MET A 81 18.20 14.13 -16.55
N ARG A 82 18.81 14.24 -15.37
CA ARG A 82 19.36 15.50 -14.86
C ARG A 82 20.59 15.95 -15.67
N ALA A 83 21.47 15.01 -16.01
CA ALA A 83 22.62 15.27 -16.87
C ALA A 83 22.21 15.68 -18.29
N ASP A 84 21.24 14.98 -18.88
CA ASP A 84 20.70 15.29 -20.21
C ASP A 84 20.04 16.67 -20.23
N LYS A 85 19.26 17.02 -19.19
CA LYS A 85 18.68 18.36 -19.04
C LYS A 85 19.74 19.44 -18.91
N ALA A 86 20.83 19.19 -18.18
CA ALA A 86 21.94 20.13 -18.05
C ALA A 86 22.70 20.30 -19.37
N ALA A 87 22.94 19.21 -20.11
CA ALA A 87 23.56 19.26 -21.43
C ALA A 87 22.70 20.08 -22.40
N LEU A 88 21.38 19.85 -22.42
CA LEU A 88 20.45 20.61 -23.26
C LEU A 88 20.47 22.11 -22.92
N ALA A 89 20.51 22.47 -21.63
CA ALA A 89 20.59 23.87 -21.20
C ALA A 89 21.89 24.56 -21.63
N LEU A 90 22.99 23.79 -21.76
CA LEU A 90 24.29 24.26 -22.23
C LEU A 90 24.47 24.16 -23.75
N GLY A 91 23.44 23.72 -24.49
CA GLY A 91 23.53 23.47 -25.94
C GLY A 91 24.49 22.34 -26.31
N GLN A 92 24.85 21.48 -25.35
CA GLN A 92 25.76 20.35 -25.53
C GLN A 92 25.02 19.14 -26.14
N PRO A 93 25.70 18.31 -26.92
CA PRO A 93 25.11 17.09 -27.47
C PRO A 93 24.71 16.12 -26.36
N LEU A 94 23.50 15.54 -26.49
CA LEU A 94 23.01 14.51 -25.56
C LEU A 94 23.86 13.25 -25.66
N ARG A 95 24.11 12.60 -24.51
CA ARG A 95 24.79 11.31 -24.49
C ARG A 95 23.90 10.25 -25.15
N ARG A 96 24.48 9.46 -26.08
CA ARG A 96 23.79 8.30 -26.64
C ARG A 96 23.68 7.21 -25.58
N HIS A 97 22.46 6.85 -25.24
CA HIS A 97 22.16 5.75 -24.31
C HIS A 97 21.90 4.47 -25.09
N PRO A 98 22.28 3.28 -24.56
CA PRO A 98 21.86 2.02 -25.14
C PRO A 98 20.33 1.96 -25.18
N PRO A 99 19.72 1.40 -26.25
CA PRO A 99 18.28 1.29 -26.35
C PRO A 99 17.71 0.53 -25.16
N ALA A 100 16.49 0.86 -24.76
CA ALA A 100 15.81 0.13 -23.71
C ALA A 100 15.72 -1.36 -24.11
N PRO A 101 15.98 -2.29 -23.17
CA PRO A 101 15.87 -3.72 -23.48
C PRO A 101 14.44 -4.05 -23.89
N TRP A 102 14.26 -5.13 -24.65
CA TRP A 102 12.94 -5.62 -25.08
C TRP A 102 11.97 -5.85 -23.92
N THR A 103 12.49 -6.19 -22.74
CA THR A 103 11.73 -6.40 -21.50
C THR A 103 11.25 -5.09 -20.84
N HIS A 104 11.57 -3.93 -21.40
CA HIS A 104 11.10 -2.66 -20.89
C HIS A 104 9.59 -2.51 -21.16
N SER A 105 8.79 -2.63 -20.09
CA SER A 105 7.33 -2.46 -20.15
C SER A 105 6.96 -1.04 -20.55
N ARG A 106 6.78 -0.80 -21.85
CA ARG A 106 5.97 0.32 -22.34
C ARG A 106 4.49 -0.06 -22.19
N PRO A 107 3.61 0.87 -21.77
CA PRO A 107 2.18 0.68 -21.94
C PRO A 107 1.91 0.34 -23.40
N VAL A 108 1.25 -0.79 -23.65
CA VAL A 108 0.89 -1.25 -25.00
C VAL A 108 -0.43 -0.58 -25.35
N ASP A 109 -0.40 0.74 -25.49
CA ASP A 109 -1.56 1.56 -25.81
C ASP A 109 -1.21 2.68 -26.81
N PHE A 110 -2.22 3.40 -27.29
CA PHE A 110 -2.06 4.53 -28.22
C PHE A 110 -2.11 5.89 -27.49
N GLY A 111 -1.86 5.91 -26.18
CA GLY A 111 -1.98 7.14 -25.39
C GLY A 111 -0.89 8.18 -25.66
N ASP A 112 0.21 7.82 -26.33
CA ASP A 112 1.25 8.72 -26.84
C ASP A 112 1.05 9.16 -28.29
N VAL A 113 0.12 8.56 -29.04
CA VAL A 113 -0.05 8.78 -30.47
C VAL A 113 -1.19 9.77 -30.71
N ALA A 114 -0.99 10.73 -31.61
CA ALA A 114 -2.04 11.66 -32.02
C ALA A 114 -3.11 10.95 -32.87
N GLU A 115 -4.34 11.45 -32.86
CA GLU A 115 -5.44 10.82 -33.59
C GLU A 115 -5.17 10.69 -35.10
N SER A 116 -4.45 11.65 -35.69
CA SER A 116 -4.03 11.64 -37.09
C SER A 116 -3.09 10.48 -37.43
N GLU A 117 -2.28 10.05 -36.46
CA GLU A 117 -1.27 8.99 -36.61
C GLU A 117 -1.82 7.60 -36.25
N LEU A 118 -3.07 7.52 -35.78
CA LEU A 118 -3.69 6.24 -35.50
C LEU A 118 -3.87 5.43 -36.79
N PRO A 119 -3.70 4.10 -36.72
CA PRO A 119 -3.97 3.23 -37.87
C PRO A 119 -5.41 3.35 -38.35
N ASP A 120 -5.63 3.16 -39.65
CA ASP A 120 -6.96 3.35 -40.27
C ASP A 120 -8.03 2.41 -39.68
N TYR A 121 -7.65 1.18 -39.33
CA TYR A 121 -8.55 0.24 -38.68
C TYR A 121 -8.92 0.66 -37.24
N VAL A 122 -8.05 1.42 -36.56
CA VAL A 122 -8.35 2.02 -35.25
C VAL A 122 -9.34 3.16 -35.41
N LYS A 123 -9.13 4.01 -36.42
CA LYS A 123 -10.02 5.13 -36.76
C LYS A 123 -11.41 4.67 -37.21
N ALA A 124 -11.49 3.54 -37.92
CA ALA A 124 -12.75 2.96 -38.37
C ALA A 124 -13.67 2.52 -37.21
N ASN A 125 -13.11 2.27 -36.02
CA ASN A 125 -13.87 1.84 -34.86
C ASN A 125 -14.06 3.00 -33.85
N PRO A 126 -15.30 3.52 -33.69
CA PRO A 126 -15.55 4.66 -32.80
C PRO A 126 -15.26 4.33 -31.33
N SER A 127 -15.44 3.08 -30.90
CA SER A 127 -15.12 2.67 -29.52
C SER A 127 -13.62 2.71 -29.25
N TRP A 128 -12.80 2.37 -30.24
CA TRP A 128 -11.35 2.45 -30.12
C TRP A 128 -10.85 3.89 -30.15
N LEU A 129 -11.44 4.76 -30.96
CA LEU A 129 -11.13 6.20 -30.91
C LEU A 129 -11.40 6.79 -29.53
N ARG A 130 -12.56 6.49 -28.93
CA ARG A 130 -12.90 6.91 -27.57
C ARG A 130 -11.93 6.36 -26.52
N ALA A 131 -11.51 5.10 -26.67
CA ALA A 131 -10.52 4.52 -25.78
C ALA A 131 -9.16 5.24 -25.89
N CYS A 132 -8.70 5.55 -27.10
CA CYS A 132 -7.46 6.28 -27.34
C CYS A 132 -7.54 7.73 -26.80
N GLU A 133 -8.67 8.41 -26.99
CA GLU A 133 -8.95 9.72 -26.41
C GLU A 133 -8.88 9.68 -24.87
N TRP A 134 -9.51 8.69 -24.25
CA TRP A 134 -9.47 8.50 -22.81
C TRP A 134 -8.06 8.21 -22.30
N MET A 135 -7.28 7.36 -22.99
CA MET A 135 -5.89 7.06 -22.63
C MET A 135 -5.03 8.34 -22.64
N ARG A 136 -5.19 9.19 -23.67
CA ARG A 136 -4.53 10.50 -23.76
C ARG A 136 -4.90 11.40 -22.57
N SER A 137 -6.19 11.53 -22.29
CA SER A 137 -6.71 12.34 -21.17
C SER A 137 -6.21 11.84 -19.81
N ASN A 138 -6.29 10.54 -19.55
CA ASN A 138 -5.83 9.93 -18.30
C ASN A 138 -4.32 10.15 -18.10
N ARG A 139 -3.53 10.04 -19.16
CA ARG A 139 -2.08 10.31 -19.10
C ARG A 139 -1.80 11.77 -18.77
N ALA A 140 -2.52 12.71 -19.40
CA ALA A 140 -2.42 14.14 -19.08
C ALA A 140 -2.79 14.40 -17.62
N GLN A 141 -3.84 13.74 -17.11
CA GLN A 141 -4.25 13.83 -15.71
C GLN A 141 -3.17 13.30 -14.75
N VAL A 142 -2.57 12.14 -15.03
CA VAL A 142 -1.47 11.58 -14.23
C VAL A 142 -0.27 12.52 -14.19
N VAL A 143 0.09 13.11 -15.33
CA VAL A 143 1.18 14.10 -15.41
C VAL A 143 0.84 15.35 -14.60
N HIS A 144 -0.38 15.87 -14.73
CA HIS A 144 -0.84 17.02 -13.96
C HIS A 144 -0.82 16.76 -12.45
N MET A 145 -1.32 15.60 -11.99
CA MET A 145 -1.24 15.19 -10.59
C MET A 145 0.21 15.08 -10.10
N ALA A 146 1.12 14.55 -10.92
CA ALA A 146 2.54 14.48 -10.59
C ALA A 146 3.15 15.88 -10.45
N GLN A 147 2.81 16.81 -11.34
CA GLN A 147 3.25 18.22 -11.25
C GLN A 147 2.72 18.90 -9.98
N GLN A 148 1.44 18.71 -9.63
CA GLN A 148 0.88 19.22 -8.38
C GLN A 148 1.63 18.67 -7.16
N LYS A 149 1.89 17.35 -7.12
CA LYS A 149 2.68 16.73 -6.04
C LYS A 149 4.09 17.33 -5.94
N MET A 150 4.74 17.59 -7.07
CA MET A 150 6.06 18.23 -7.11
C MET A 150 6.02 19.68 -6.61
N ARG A 151 4.99 20.46 -6.96
CA ARG A 151 4.77 21.84 -6.48
C ARG A 151 4.58 21.87 -4.97
N ARG A 152 3.72 21.00 -4.43
CA ARG A 152 3.49 20.88 -2.98
C ARG A 152 4.77 20.52 -2.23
N LYS A 153 5.54 19.57 -2.77
CA LYS A 153 6.85 19.19 -2.22
C LYS A 153 7.84 20.36 -2.26
N ALA A 154 7.88 21.14 -3.35
CA ALA A 154 8.73 22.33 -3.46
C ALA A 154 8.30 23.45 -2.50
N ALA A 155 6.99 23.58 -2.22
CA ALA A 155 6.44 24.48 -1.22
C ALA A 155 6.69 24.02 0.23
N GLY A 156 7.36 22.88 0.45
CA GLY A 156 7.67 22.38 1.79
C GLY A 156 6.51 21.73 2.52
N GLU A 157 5.41 21.39 1.82
CA GLU A 157 4.32 20.61 2.42
C GLU A 157 4.80 19.17 2.72
N THR A 158 5.21 18.92 3.96
CA THR A 158 5.47 17.58 4.46
C THR A 158 4.18 16.92 4.92
N ILE A 159 4.15 15.57 4.93
CA ILE A 159 3.00 14.78 5.42
C ILE A 159 2.64 15.16 6.88
N GLN A 160 3.61 15.63 7.66
CA GLN A 160 3.40 16.16 9.01
C GLN A 160 2.60 17.48 9.03
N ASN A 161 2.80 18.37 8.06
CA ASN A 161 2.03 19.63 7.96
C ASN A 161 0.56 19.39 7.57
N LEU A 162 0.26 18.26 6.90
CA LEU A 162 -1.10 17.82 6.56
C LEU A 162 -1.80 17.11 7.72
N LEU A 163 -1.07 16.34 8.53
CA LEU A 163 -1.61 15.63 9.70
C LEU A 163 -1.65 16.50 10.96
N GLY A 164 -0.87 17.58 11.02
CA GLY A 164 -0.72 18.46 12.19
C GLY A 164 -1.85 19.47 12.39
N GLN A 165 -2.79 19.61 11.45
CA GLN A 165 -3.90 20.58 11.59
C GLN A 165 -5.03 20.13 12.54
N GLY A 166 -4.85 19.05 13.29
CA GLY A 166 -5.87 18.52 14.20
C GLY A 166 -5.43 18.28 15.64
N ARG A 167 -4.25 18.74 16.07
CA ARG A 167 -3.79 18.56 17.46
C ARG A 167 -3.55 19.90 18.12
N GLU A 168 -4.60 20.43 18.74
CA GLU A 168 -4.47 21.49 19.76
C GLU A 168 -3.43 21.05 20.82
N PRO A 169 -2.52 21.95 21.23
CA PRO A 169 -1.54 21.64 22.26
C PRO A 169 -2.27 21.41 23.59
N VAL A 170 -2.29 20.16 24.07
CA VAL A 170 -2.70 19.86 25.44
C VAL A 170 -1.71 20.56 26.38
N ALA A 171 -2.20 21.50 27.18
CA ALA A 171 -1.42 22.27 28.13
C ALA A 171 -0.62 21.34 29.09
N PRO A 172 0.62 21.68 29.44
CA PRO A 172 1.44 20.88 30.34
C PRO A 172 0.94 21.04 31.78
N GLY A 173 -0.04 20.25 32.19
CA GLY A 173 -0.61 20.39 33.55
C GLY A 173 -1.40 19.21 34.10
N ALA A 174 -1.52 18.09 33.41
CA ALA A 174 -2.34 16.97 33.89
C ALA A 174 -1.57 15.63 33.85
N VAL A 175 -0.55 15.50 34.68
CA VAL A 175 -0.08 14.19 35.15
C VAL A 175 0.11 14.27 36.66
N THR A 176 -0.98 14.06 37.40
CA THR A 176 -0.89 13.72 38.82
C THR A 176 -0.70 12.21 38.91
N ASN A 177 0.44 11.80 39.47
CA ASN A 177 0.78 10.40 39.69
C ASN A 177 -0.19 9.74 40.66
N GLY A 178 -1.05 8.85 40.15
CA GLY A 178 -1.85 7.93 40.95
C GLY A 178 -0.99 6.78 41.45
N ARG A 179 -0.44 6.93 42.66
CA ARG A 179 0.18 5.85 43.44
C ARG A 179 -0.89 4.84 43.84
N ALA A 180 -1.03 3.76 43.08
CA ALA A 180 -1.82 2.60 43.51
C ALA A 180 -0.97 1.74 44.46
N ALA A 181 -1.34 1.75 45.74
CA ALA A 181 -0.83 0.82 46.74
C ALA A 181 -1.32 -0.59 46.40
N SER A 182 -0.40 -1.56 46.37
CA SER A 182 -0.69 -2.99 46.21
C SER A 182 -0.75 -3.63 47.59
N PRO A 183 -1.89 -4.15 48.07
CA PRO A 183 -1.91 -5.02 49.23
C PRO A 183 -1.89 -6.48 48.80
N ASN A 184 -1.00 -7.23 49.45
CA ASN A 184 -1.09 -8.66 49.79
C ASN A 184 0.13 -9.47 49.33
N GLY A 185 1.09 -9.57 50.26
CA GLY A 185 1.83 -10.81 50.46
C GLY A 185 0.97 -11.77 51.28
N ARG A 186 1.00 -13.05 50.90
CA ARG A 186 0.80 -14.17 51.82
C ARG A 186 1.92 -15.17 51.57
N ALA A 187 2.71 -15.39 52.62
CA ALA A 187 3.36 -16.66 52.90
C ALA A 187 2.32 -17.63 53.47
#